data_AF-A0A955NRA2-F1
#
_entry.id   AF-A0A955NRA2-F1
#
_cell.length_a   1.000
_cell.length_b   1.000
_cell.length_c   1.000
_cell.angle_alpha   90.00
_cell.angle_beta   90.00
_cell.angle_gamma   90.00
#
_symmetry.space_group_name_H-M   'P 1'
#
loop_
_entity.id
_entity.type
_entity.pdbx_description
1 polymer ?
#
loop_
_entity_poly.entity_id
_entity_poly.type
_entity_poly.pdbx_seq_one_letter_code
_entity_poly.pdbx_strand_id
1 'polypeptide(L)'
;MHLKQPIHAHLLVLLLFIGTAVATAADWPTWRADSRRTANIDEGLPENLSLIWSRDLGAPKPCWPFTQYKLQFDRSYEPVVQGKRLFFGSMVEDCVTALDTGTGEEIWKTFVDGPVRFAPVIW
;
A
#
# COMPACT_ATOMS: atom_id res chain seq x y z
N MET A 1 5.77 -13.83 -63.96
CA MET A 1 6.79 -13.66 -62.90
C MET A 1 6.10 -13.08 -61.68
N HIS A 2 5.56 -13.94 -60.80
CA HIS A 2 4.84 -13.54 -59.59
C HIS A 2 5.81 -13.51 -58.40
N LEU A 3 6.12 -12.32 -57.88
CA LEU A 3 6.84 -12.17 -56.62
C LEU A 3 5.91 -12.54 -55.45
N LYS A 4 6.28 -13.58 -54.69
CA LYS A 4 5.70 -13.85 -53.37
C LYS A 4 6.21 -12.79 -52.40
N GLN A 5 5.33 -11.96 -51.85
CA GLN A 5 5.69 -11.03 -50.78
C GLN A 5 6.03 -11.80 -49.49
N PRO A 6 7.05 -11.39 -48.71
CA PRO A 6 7.50 -12.14 -47.54
C PRO A 6 6.54 -11.94 -46.36
N ILE A 7 5.66 -12.92 -46.15
CA ILE A 7 4.71 -13.00 -45.01
C ILE A 7 5.44 -12.95 -43.65
N HIS A 8 6.73 -13.26 -43.61
CA HIS A 8 7.54 -13.30 -42.39
C HIS A 8 7.83 -11.92 -41.76
N ALA A 9 7.80 -10.82 -42.52
CA ALA A 9 8.10 -9.50 -41.98
C ALA A 9 7.00 -8.95 -41.05
N HIS A 10 5.75 -9.38 -41.26
CA HIS A 10 4.62 -8.99 -40.40
C HIS A 10 4.52 -9.82 -39.11
N LEU A 11 5.02 -11.07 -39.15
CA LEU A 11 4.98 -11.96 -37.98
C LEU A 11 5.94 -11.49 -36.87
N LEU A 12 7.06 -10.86 -37.23
CA LEU A 12 8.07 -10.37 -36.28
C LEU A 12 7.63 -9.07 -35.56
N VAL A 13 6.83 -8.23 -36.22
CA VAL A 13 6.28 -6.99 -35.63
C VAL A 13 5.11 -7.29 -34.68
N LEU A 14 4.36 -8.37 -34.93
CA LEU A 14 3.26 -8.81 -34.06
C LEU A 14 3.75 -9.43 -32.73
N LEU A 15 4.99 -9.92 -32.68
CA LEU A 15 5.62 -10.52 -31.50
C LEU A 15 6.20 -9.49 -30.51
N LEU A 16 6.21 -8.20 -30.83
CA LEU A 16 6.77 -7.15 -29.95
C LEU A 16 5.77 -6.59 -28.92
N PHE A 17 4.50 -7.02 -28.97
CA PHE A 17 3.49 -6.72 -27.94
C PHE A 17 3.34 -7.89 -26.96
N ILE A 18 4.46 -8.39 -26.43
CA ILE A 18 4.41 -9.17 -25.20
C ILE A 18 4.02 -8.18 -24.10
N GLY A 19 2.71 -8.10 -23.84
CA GLY A 19 2.14 -7.24 -22.82
C GLY A 19 2.81 -7.51 -21.49
N THR A 20 3.42 -6.48 -20.91
CA THR A 20 3.75 -6.49 -19.49
C THR A 20 2.43 -6.66 -18.74
N ALA A 21 2.21 -7.86 -18.18
CA ALA A 21 1.13 -8.05 -17.24
C ALA A 21 1.37 -7.10 -16.07
N VAL A 22 0.60 -6.02 -16.00
CA VAL A 22 0.60 -5.15 -14.84
C VAL A 22 -0.04 -5.96 -13.73
N ALA A 23 0.77 -6.43 -12.78
CA ALA A 23 0.26 -7.03 -11.57
C ALA A 23 -0.57 -5.96 -10.83
N THR A 24 -1.87 -6.16 -10.76
CA THR A 24 -2.80 -5.33 -9.97
C THR A 24 -2.97 -6.00 -8.62
N ALA A 25 -2.63 -5.30 -7.55
CA ALA A 25 -2.96 -5.72 -6.18
C ALA A 25 -4.19 -4.93 -5.70
N ALA A 26 -5.07 -5.55 -4.91
CA ALA A 26 -6.14 -4.85 -4.23
C ALA A 26 -5.61 -3.78 -3.27
N ASP A 27 -6.40 -2.74 -3.11
CA ASP A 27 -6.17 -1.69 -2.13
C ASP A 27 -6.50 -2.17 -0.71
N TRP A 28 -5.99 -1.44 0.28
CA TRP A 28 -6.37 -1.57 1.69
C TRP A 28 -6.86 -0.21 2.20
N PRO A 29 -8.05 0.26 1.77
CA PRO A 29 -8.46 1.65 1.90
C PRO A 29 -8.82 2.11 3.32
N THR A 30 -9.02 1.19 4.26
CA THR A 30 -9.48 1.51 5.61
C THR A 30 -8.97 0.51 6.65
N TRP A 31 -9.22 0.81 7.92
CA TRP A 31 -8.97 -0.12 9.01
C TRP A 31 -9.67 -1.46 8.75
N ARG A 32 -8.88 -2.53 8.71
CA ARG A 32 -9.32 -3.90 8.40
C ARG A 32 -9.91 -4.05 6.99
N ALA A 33 -9.26 -3.43 6.01
CA ALA A 33 -9.44 -3.57 4.56
C ALA A 33 -10.75 -3.00 3.98
N ASP A 34 -11.90 -3.27 4.60
CA ASP A 34 -13.20 -2.90 4.05
C ASP A 34 -14.17 -2.35 5.10
N SER A 35 -15.33 -1.85 4.65
CA SER A 35 -16.37 -1.32 5.54
C SER A 35 -16.97 -2.38 6.49
N ARG A 36 -16.80 -3.67 6.17
CA ARG A 36 -17.20 -4.81 7.01
C ARG A 36 -16.10 -5.20 8.01
N ARG A 37 -14.91 -4.59 7.90
CA ARG A 37 -13.73 -4.81 8.74
C ARG A 37 -13.27 -6.27 8.73
N THR A 38 -13.27 -6.90 7.56
CA THR A 38 -12.89 -8.31 7.41
C THR A 38 -11.42 -8.57 7.75
N ALA A 39 -10.55 -7.58 7.53
CA ALA A 39 -9.08 -7.73 7.54
C ALA A 39 -8.59 -8.79 6.56
N ASN A 40 -9.23 -8.87 5.39
CA ASN A 40 -8.88 -9.83 4.35
C ASN A 40 -8.83 -9.16 2.97
N ILE A 41 -7.96 -9.68 2.12
CA ILE A 41 -7.96 -9.48 0.66
C ILE A 41 -7.83 -10.86 0.01
N ASP A 42 -8.31 -11.03 -1.21
CA ASP A 42 -8.34 -12.36 -1.88
C ASP A 42 -7.02 -12.70 -2.57
N GLU A 43 -6.03 -11.79 -2.54
CA GLU A 43 -4.68 -12.01 -3.07
C GLU A 43 -3.85 -12.97 -2.21
N GLY A 44 -3.22 -13.93 -2.89
CA GLY A 44 -2.22 -14.81 -2.29
C GLY A 44 -0.87 -14.13 -2.11
N LEU A 45 -0.12 -14.57 -1.09
CA LEU A 45 1.28 -14.19 -0.91
C LEU A 45 2.20 -15.00 -1.84
N PRO A 46 3.34 -14.44 -2.29
CA PRO A 46 4.33 -15.21 -3.02
C PRO A 46 4.92 -16.33 -2.13
N GLU A 47 5.31 -17.44 -2.74
CA GLU A 47 5.90 -18.58 -2.01
C GLU A 47 7.18 -18.22 -1.24
N ASN A 48 7.95 -17.27 -1.79
CA ASN A 48 9.19 -16.80 -1.19
C ASN A 48 9.04 -15.32 -0.82
N LEU A 49 9.05 -15.03 0.48
CA LEU A 49 9.01 -13.67 1.00
C LEU A 49 10.43 -13.13 1.21
N SER A 50 10.66 -11.91 0.77
CA SER A 50 11.87 -11.14 1.06
C SER A 50 11.50 -9.77 1.61
N LEU A 51 12.34 -9.22 2.49
CA LEU A 51 12.18 -7.86 2.99
C LEU A 51 12.52 -6.88 1.85
N ILE A 52 11.55 -6.04 1.47
CA ILE A 52 11.77 -4.99 0.46
C ILE A 52 12.34 -3.74 1.14
N TRP A 53 11.68 -3.26 2.20
CA TRP A 53 12.13 -2.12 2.99
C TRP A 53 11.57 -2.18 4.42
N SER A 54 12.16 -1.40 5.32
CA SER A 54 11.67 -1.22 6.70
C SER A 54 11.85 0.24 7.12
N ARG A 55 10.98 0.73 8.01
CA ARG A 55 11.12 2.05 8.63
C ARG A 55 10.87 1.99 10.12
N ASP A 56 11.65 2.78 10.86
CA ASP A 56 11.40 3.07 12.25
C ASP A 56 10.49 4.31 12.34
N LEU A 57 9.34 4.16 13.00
CA LEU A 57 8.36 5.24 13.23
C LEU A 57 8.37 5.70 14.70
N GLY A 58 9.30 5.20 15.51
CA GLY A 58 9.31 5.40 16.95
C GLY A 58 8.24 4.59 17.67
N ALA A 59 8.39 4.51 19.00
CA ALA A 59 7.42 3.82 19.85
C ALA A 59 6.09 4.60 19.89
N PRO A 60 4.93 3.96 19.64
CA PRO A 60 3.64 4.58 19.81
C PRO A 60 3.45 5.17 21.22
N LYS A 61 2.69 6.26 21.32
CA LYS A 61 2.30 6.91 22.60
C LYS A 61 0.79 6.82 22.80
N PRO A 62 0.30 5.72 23.41
CA PRO A 62 -1.12 5.56 23.69
C PRO A 62 -1.68 6.67 24.57
N CYS A 63 -2.88 7.16 24.24
CA CYS A 63 -3.60 8.16 25.03
C CYS A 63 -4.24 7.54 26.28
N TRP A 64 -4.65 6.27 26.20
CA TRP A 64 -5.42 5.60 27.24
C TRP A 64 -4.58 4.57 28.00
N PRO A 65 -4.80 4.43 29.32
CA PRO A 65 -4.12 3.41 30.10
C PRO A 65 -4.50 2.02 29.61
N PHE A 66 -3.58 1.05 29.74
CA PHE A 66 -3.78 -0.32 29.26
C PHE A 66 -5.01 -1.02 29.85
N THR A 67 -5.49 -0.56 31.00
CA THR A 67 -6.69 -1.05 31.69
C THR A 67 -7.98 -0.73 30.92
N GLN A 68 -7.97 0.30 30.07
CA GLN A 68 -9.10 0.65 29.20
C GLN A 68 -9.01 -0.11 27.88
N TYR A 69 -9.16 -1.44 27.93
CA TYR A 69 -8.93 -2.34 26.79
C TYR A 69 -9.76 -2.02 25.53
N LYS A 70 -10.89 -1.32 25.67
CA LYS A 70 -11.73 -0.90 24.53
C LYS A 70 -11.23 0.34 23.79
N LEU A 71 -10.26 1.07 24.35
CA LEU A 71 -9.75 2.35 23.82
C LEU A 71 -8.27 2.26 23.41
N GLN A 72 -7.87 1.12 22.83
CA GLN A 72 -6.47 0.84 22.50
C GLN A 72 -6.18 1.06 21.00
N PHE A 73 -6.74 2.13 20.43
CA PHE A 73 -6.69 2.44 18.99
C PHE A 73 -5.29 2.86 18.51
N ASP A 74 -4.48 3.40 19.42
CA ASP A 74 -3.17 4.00 19.17
C ASP A 74 -2.02 3.17 19.77
N ARG A 75 -2.25 1.86 19.94
CA ARG A 75 -1.19 0.93 20.34
C ARG A 75 -0.18 0.65 19.23
N SER A 76 -0.57 0.87 17.99
CA SER A 76 0.26 0.68 16.80
C SER A 76 -0.15 1.66 15.72
N TYR A 77 0.73 1.84 14.73
CA TYR A 77 0.35 2.47 13.47
C TYR A 77 -0.60 1.56 12.70
N GLU A 78 -1.62 2.15 12.08
CA GLU A 78 -2.63 1.44 11.30
C GLU A 78 -2.59 1.96 9.84
N PRO A 79 -1.64 1.48 9.02
CA PRO A 79 -1.48 1.96 7.65
C PRO A 79 -2.62 1.48 6.75
N VAL A 80 -2.92 2.29 5.75
CA VAL A 80 -3.85 1.99 4.65
C VAL A 80 -3.14 2.18 3.31
N VAL A 81 -3.60 1.50 2.27
CA VAL A 81 -2.92 1.47 0.96
C VAL A 81 -3.92 1.75 -0.15
N GLN A 82 -3.53 2.61 -1.10
CA GLN A 82 -4.20 2.78 -2.39
C GLN A 82 -3.14 2.76 -3.50
N GLY A 83 -3.14 1.70 -4.31
CA GLY A 83 -2.14 1.44 -5.34
C GLY A 83 -0.72 1.43 -4.78
N LYS A 84 0.11 2.36 -5.26
CA LYS A 84 1.52 2.50 -4.84
C LYS A 84 1.74 3.45 -3.66
N ARG A 85 0.67 3.84 -2.97
CA ARG A 85 0.75 4.80 -1.85
C ARG A 85 0.27 4.14 -0.57
N LEU A 86 1.11 4.17 0.44
CA LEU A 86 0.79 3.78 1.81
C LEU A 86 0.61 5.04 2.63
N PHE A 87 -0.44 5.11 3.45
CA PHE A 87 -0.73 6.25 4.31
C PHE A 87 -0.87 5.79 5.76
N PHE A 88 -0.35 6.58 6.70
CA PHE A 88 -0.57 6.34 8.13
C PHE A 88 -0.63 7.67 8.89
N GLY A 89 -1.40 7.67 9.98
CA GLY A 89 -1.37 8.74 10.97
C GLY A 89 -0.33 8.48 12.05
N SER A 90 0.27 9.54 12.59
CA SER A 90 1.20 9.49 13.70
C SER A 90 0.60 10.11 14.96
N MET A 91 0.56 9.32 16.03
CA MET A 91 0.18 9.76 17.37
C MET A 91 1.32 10.38 18.17
N VAL A 92 2.55 10.38 17.60
CA VAL A 92 3.77 10.90 18.25
C VAL A 92 4.39 12.08 17.51
N GLU A 93 4.09 12.23 16.22
CA GLU A 93 4.58 13.35 15.38
C GLU A 93 3.44 14.29 14.93
N ASP A 94 2.21 14.07 15.37
CA ASP A 94 1.05 14.93 15.06
C ASP A 94 0.84 15.16 13.56
N CYS A 95 1.05 14.11 12.75
CA CYS A 95 1.04 14.20 11.30
C CYS A 95 0.36 13.00 10.61
N VAL A 96 0.06 13.19 9.33
CA VAL A 96 -0.24 12.11 8.38
C VAL A 96 0.89 12.04 7.37
N THR A 97 1.32 10.84 7.04
CA THR A 97 2.42 10.59 6.10
C THR A 97 1.97 9.66 4.98
N ALA A 98 2.40 9.94 3.75
CA ALA A 98 2.30 9.04 2.62
C ALA A 98 3.68 8.56 2.18
N LEU A 99 3.81 7.25 1.95
CA LEU A 99 4.99 6.58 1.46
C LEU A 99 4.74 5.91 0.11
N ASP A 100 5.80 5.75 -0.69
CA ASP A 100 5.78 4.84 -1.82
C ASP A 100 5.87 3.38 -1.32
N THR A 101 4.99 2.51 -1.80
CA THR A 101 4.94 1.11 -1.33
C THR A 101 6.11 0.26 -1.83
N GLY A 102 6.78 0.66 -2.91
CA GLY A 102 7.90 -0.07 -3.49
C GLY A 102 9.24 0.27 -2.83
N THR A 103 9.45 1.53 -2.47
CA THR A 103 10.71 1.99 -1.87
C THR A 103 10.63 2.27 -0.38
N GLY A 104 9.43 2.54 0.15
CA GLY A 104 9.22 3.03 1.51
C GLY A 104 9.57 4.51 1.69
N GLU A 105 9.95 5.22 0.63
CA GLU A 105 10.32 6.64 0.71
C GLU A 105 9.10 7.53 0.96
N GLU A 106 9.32 8.65 1.66
CA GLU A 106 8.26 9.61 1.94
C GLU A 106 7.89 10.37 0.67
N ILE A 107 6.61 10.34 0.31
CA ILE A 107 6.03 11.14 -0.78
C ILE A 107 5.66 12.52 -0.22
N TRP A 108 4.98 12.54 0.93
CA TRP A 108 4.63 13.76 1.63
C TRP A 108 4.33 13.49 3.11
N LYS A 109 4.39 14.56 3.92
CA LYS A 109 3.94 14.60 5.31
C LYS A 109 3.16 15.89 5.56
N THR A 110 2.09 15.82 6.35
CA THR A 110 1.28 16.98 6.74
C THR A 110 1.00 16.94 8.23
N PHE A 111 1.36 18.01 8.94
CA PHE A 111 1.08 18.19 10.36
C PHE A 111 -0.35 18.69 10.58
N VAL A 112 -0.98 18.22 11.65
CA VAL A 112 -2.40 18.51 11.96
C VAL A 112 -2.61 19.04 13.38
N ASP A 113 -1.55 19.56 14.01
CA ASP A 113 -1.55 20.16 15.35
C ASP A 113 -2.16 19.27 16.46
N GLY A 114 -2.07 17.95 16.28
CA GLY A 114 -2.48 16.97 17.26
C GLY A 114 -2.30 15.53 16.80
N PRO A 115 -2.40 14.57 17.74
CA PRO A 115 -2.07 13.18 17.47
C PRO A 115 -3.12 12.51 16.59
N VAL A 116 -2.69 11.89 15.50
CA VAL A 116 -3.56 11.08 14.64
C VAL A 116 -3.56 9.64 15.15
N ARG A 117 -4.67 9.24 15.76
CA ARG A 117 -4.80 7.98 16.53
C ARG A 117 -5.61 6.88 15.85
N PHE A 118 -6.19 7.15 14.68
CA PHE A 118 -6.99 6.21 13.92
C PHE A 118 -6.42 6.05 12.52
N ALA A 119 -6.59 4.87 11.93
CA ALA A 119 -6.30 4.65 10.52
C ALA A 119 -7.00 5.71 9.62
N PRO A 120 -6.32 6.23 8.60
CA PRO A 120 -6.98 7.01 7.55
C PRO A 120 -8.05 6.19 6.81
N VAL A 121 -8.92 6.88 6.07
CA VAL A 121 -9.88 6.25 5.14
C VAL A 121 -9.66 6.84 3.76
N ILE A 122 -9.62 5.98 2.75
CA ILE A 122 -9.43 6.34 1.35
C ILE A 122 -10.67 5.88 0.57
N TRP A 123 -11.14 6.69 -0.37
CA TRP A 123 -12.30 6.42 -1.22
C TRP A 123 -11.98 6.69 -2.70
#